data_AF-A0A955JWV5-F1
#
_entry.id   AF-A0A955JWV5-F1
#
_cell.length_a   1.000
_cell.length_b   1.000
_cell.length_c   1.000
_cell.angle_alpha   90.00
_cell.angle_beta   90.00
_cell.angle_gamma   90.00
#
_symmetry.space_group_name_H-M   'P 1'
#
loop_
_entity.id
_entity.type
_entity.pdbx_description
1 polymer ?
#
loop_
_entity_poly.entity_id
_entity_poly.type
_entity_poly.pdbx_seq_one_letter_code
_entity_poly.pdbx_strand_id
1 'polypeptide(L)'
;FFERLPAHVQPVVFFESTHRILKTLEALNDVYPEATVYLARELTKLHETLHVGAAGELLTELTATPVTKKGEFVVVVDTSAAK
;
A
#
# COMPACT_ATOMS: atom_id res chain seq x y z
N PHE A 1 -7.58 11.53 -4.49
CA PHE A 1 -6.46 10.87 -5.21
C PHE A 1 -6.89 9.47 -5.63
N PHE A 2 -7.24 8.59 -4.68
CA PHE A 2 -7.60 7.18 -4.96
C PHE A 2 -8.82 6.96 -5.84
N GLU A 3 -9.82 7.85 -5.84
CA GLU A 3 -11.03 7.71 -6.67
C GLU A 3 -10.75 7.56 -8.18
N ARG A 4 -9.57 8.01 -8.64
CA ARG A 4 -9.17 7.90 -10.04
C ARG A 4 -8.37 6.63 -10.35
N LEU A 5 -7.95 5.87 -9.34
CA LEU A 5 -7.14 4.65 -9.52
C LEU A 5 -7.81 3.61 -10.42
N PRO A 6 -9.10 3.29 -10.29
CA PRO A 6 -9.74 2.29 -11.14
C PRO A 6 -9.74 2.67 -12.63
N ALA A 7 -9.60 3.95 -12.96
CA ALA A 7 -9.58 4.43 -14.35
C ALA A 7 -8.17 4.42 -14.97
N HIS A 8 -7.11 4.18 -14.20
CA HIS A 8 -5.74 4.14 -14.72
C HIS A 8 -5.42 2.76 -15.33
N VAL A 9 -4.81 2.77 -16.51
CA VAL A 9 -4.40 1.55 -17.22
C VAL A 9 -3.03 1.05 -16.75
N GLN A 10 -2.21 1.93 -16.17
CA GLN A 10 -0.90 1.59 -15.63
C GLN A 10 -0.91 1.57 -14.10
N PRO A 11 -0.03 0.75 -13.48
CA PRO A 11 0.18 0.80 -12.05
C PRO A 11 0.56 2.19 -11.57
N VAL A 12 0.07 2.56 -10.39
CA VAL A 12 0.35 3.86 -9.78
C VAL A 12 1.33 3.67 -8.63
N VAL A 13 2.42 4.43 -8.66
CA VAL A 13 3.49 4.37 -7.66
C VAL A 13 3.55 5.68 -6.88
N PHE A 14 3.63 5.59 -5.56
CA PHE A 14 3.81 6.76 -4.70
C PHE A 14 4.57 6.43 -3.42
N PHE A 15 5.11 7.47 -2.79
CA PHE A 15 5.78 7.36 -1.50
C PHE A 15 4.84 7.65 -0.34
N GLU A 16 5.01 6.95 0.77
CA GLU A 16 4.23 7.18 1.98
C GLU A 16 5.08 7.14 3.25
N SER A 17 4.70 7.99 4.21
CA SER A 17 5.30 8.00 5.54
C SER A 17 4.74 6.87 6.40
N THR A 18 5.58 6.32 7.28
CA THR A 18 5.15 5.33 8.29
C THR A 18 4.02 5.81 9.20
N HIS A 19 3.88 7.12 9.39
CA HIS A 19 2.79 7.70 10.20
C HIS A 19 1.42 7.70 9.50
N ARG A 20 1.41 7.61 8.16
CA ARG A 20 0.18 7.69 7.37
C ARG A 20 -0.20 6.37 6.72
N ILE A 21 0.71 5.39 6.63
CA ILE A 21 0.47 4.16 5.87
C ILE A 21 -0.84 3.45 6.22
N LEU A 22 -1.20 3.36 7.51
CA LEU A 22 -2.45 2.72 7.92
C LEU A 22 -3.68 3.48 7.40
N LYS A 23 -3.71 4.82 7.55
CA LYS A 23 -4.78 5.67 6.99
C LYS A 23 -4.83 5.61 5.47
N THR A 24 -3.67 5.49 4.82
CA THR A 24 -3.54 5.35 3.37
C THR A 24 -4.14 4.03 2.91
N LEU A 25 -3.89 2.92 3.62
CA LEU A 25 -4.48 1.62 3.32
C LEU A 25 -5.99 1.58 3.61
N GLU A 26 -6.45 2.19 4.71
CA GLU A 26 -7.89 2.35 4.99
C GLU A 26 -8.59 3.08 3.83
N ALA A 27 -8.09 4.27 3.46
CA ALA A 27 -8.69 5.05 2.38
C ALA A 27 -8.59 4.37 1.01
N LEU A 28 -7.55 3.57 0.76
CA LEU A 28 -7.44 2.78 -0.46
C LEU A 28 -8.44 1.62 -0.46
N ASN A 29 -8.59 0.92 0.66
CA ASN A 29 -9.55 -0.17 0.82
C ASN A 29 -10.99 0.30 0.64
N ASP A 30 -11.34 1.50 1.12
CA ASP A 30 -12.68 2.07 0.96
C ASP A 30 -13.02 2.38 -0.51
N VAL A 31 -12.02 2.71 -1.32
CA VAL A 31 -12.23 3.17 -2.70
C VAL A 31 -12.00 2.06 -3.73
N TYR A 32 -10.97 1.24 -3.53
CA TYR A 32 -10.58 0.18 -4.47
C TYR A 32 -10.10 -1.07 -3.71
N PRO A 33 -11.01 -1.78 -3.02
CA PRO A 33 -10.67 -2.91 -2.14
C PRO A 33 -10.01 -4.07 -2.88
N GLU A 34 -10.40 -4.30 -4.14
CA GLU A 34 -9.91 -5.40 -4.97
C GLU A 34 -8.52 -5.14 -5.58
N ALA A 35 -7.94 -3.95 -5.35
CA ALA A 35 -6.64 -3.61 -5.90
C ALA A 35 -5.51 -4.41 -5.24
N THR A 36 -4.65 -5.02 -6.05
CA THR A 36 -3.41 -5.60 -5.56
C THR A 36 -2.44 -4.48 -5.23
N VAL A 37 -2.00 -4.43 -3.98
CA VAL A 37 -1.05 -3.43 -3.47
C VAL A 37 0.27 -4.12 -3.17
N TYR A 38 1.35 -3.56 -3.70
CA TYR A 38 2.71 -3.91 -3.32
C TYR A 38 3.24 -2.82 -2.39
N LEU A 39 3.58 -3.21 -1.18
CA LEU A 39 4.09 -2.32 -0.16
C LEU A 39 5.54 -2.69 0.16
N ALA A 40 6.47 -1.84 -0.29
CA ALA A 40 7.87 -1.98 0.02
C ALA A 40 8.27 -0.99 1.10
N ARG A 41 9.04 -1.45 2.09
CA ARG A 41 9.47 -0.64 3.22
C ARG A 41 10.98 -0.72 3.36
N GLU A 42 11.63 0.42 3.58
CA GLU A 42 13.07 0.50 3.85
C GLU A 42 13.91 -0.21 2.76
N LEU A 43 13.56 0.00 1.49
CA LEU A 43 14.27 -0.58 0.34
C LEU A 43 15.79 -0.34 0.44
N THR A 44 16.57 -1.36 0.11
CA THR A 44 18.03 -1.47 0.18
C THR A 44 18.64 -1.50 1.60
N LYS A 45 17.84 -1.39 2.66
CA LYS A 45 18.33 -1.34 4.05
C LYS A 45 18.23 -2.73 4.71
N LEU A 46 18.92 -2.90 5.85
CA LEU A 46 18.98 -4.19 6.58
C LEU A 46 17.59 -4.75 6.96
N HIS A 47 16.62 -3.87 7.20
CA HIS A 47 15.26 -4.22 7.61
C HIS A 47 14.24 -4.00 6.47
N GLU A 48 14.68 -4.20 5.23
CA GLU A 48 13.80 -4.19 4.06
C GLU A 48 12.68 -5.23 4.24
N THR A 49 11.46 -4.83 3.91
CA THR A 49 10.29 -5.71 3.90
C THR A 49 9.42 -5.44 2.68
N LEU A 50 8.84 -6.49 2.14
CA LEU A 50 7.95 -6.46 0.98
C LEU A 50 6.67 -7.20 1.36
N HIS A 51 5.54 -6.52 1.21
CA HIS A 51 4.21 -7.09 1.44
C HIS A 51 3.38 -6.93 0.16
N VAL A 52 2.54 -7.92 -0.12
CA VAL A 52 1.66 -7.91 -1.30
C VAL A 52 0.31 -8.47 -0.88
N GLY A 53 -0.75 -7.78 -1.26
CA GLY A 53 -2.12 -8.20 -0.98
C GLY A 53 -3.13 -7.10 -1.25
N ALA A 54 -4.39 -7.37 -0.92
CA ALA A 54 -5.42 -6.34 -0.93
C ALA A 54 -5.17 -5.32 0.19
N ALA A 55 -5.66 -4.09 0.03
CA ALA A 55 -5.43 -3.03 1.01
C ALA A 55 -5.90 -3.40 2.44
N GLY A 56 -7.03 -4.10 2.57
CA GLY A 56 -7.54 -4.59 3.85
C GLY A 56 -6.71 -5.70 4.49
N GLU A 57 -6.11 -6.58 3.69
CA GLU A 57 -5.21 -7.65 4.17
C GLU A 57 -3.94 -7.03 4.74
N LEU A 58 -3.32 -6.11 4.00
CA LEU A 58 -2.13 -5.39 4.42
C LEU A 58 -2.40 -4.55 5.68
N LEU A 59 -3.57 -3.93 5.78
CA LEU A 59 -3.98 -3.19 6.97
C LEU A 59 -4.04 -4.12 8.19
N THR A 60 -4.59 -5.32 8.03
CA THR A 60 -4.66 -6.33 9.11
C THR A 60 -3.25 -6.80 9.52
N GLU A 61 -2.38 -7.06 8.54
CA GLU A 61 -1.00 -7.48 8.79
C GLU A 61 -0.20 -6.43 9.58
N LEU A 62 -0.26 -5.16 9.13
CA LEU A 62 0.50 -4.05 9.73
C LEU A 62 -0.06 -3.59 11.07
N THR A 63 -1.32 -3.91 11.39
CA THR A 63 -1.91 -3.67 12.71
C THR A 63 -1.59 -4.79 13.70
N ALA A 64 -1.49 -6.04 13.23
CA ALA A 64 -1.07 -7.17 14.05
C ALA A 64 0.40 -7.08 14.49
N THR A 65 1.27 -6.54 13.63
CA THR A 65 2.68 -6.31 13.95
C THR A 65 2.98 -4.81 13.91
N PRO A 66 3.15 -4.13 15.07
CA PRO A 66 3.33 -2.69 15.09
C PRO A 66 4.48 -2.23 14.19
N VAL A 67 4.12 -1.55 13.10
CA VAL A 67 5.06 -0.91 12.20
C VAL A 67 5.89 0.07 13.01
N THR A 68 7.22 -0.03 12.95
CA THR A 68 8.06 0.93 13.67
C THR A 68 7.78 2.33 13.11
N LYS A 69 7.69 3.34 14.00
CA LYS A 69 7.43 4.76 13.66
C LYS A 69 8.57 5.43 12.89
N LYS A 70 9.46 4.63 12.28
CA LYS A 70 10.62 5.06 11.52
C LYS A 70 10.63 4.30 10.20
N GLY A 71 10.94 5.03 9.15
CA GLY A 71 11.15 4.51 7.80
C GLY A 71 10.22 5.10 6.76
N GLU A 72 10.38 4.63 5.55
CA GLU A 72 9.68 5.06 4.34
C GLU A 72 9.05 3.87 3.62
N PHE A 73 7.90 4.14 2.98
CA PHE A 73 7.21 3.17 2.14
C PHE A 73 7.19 3.62 0.68
N VAL A 74 7.37 2.66 -0.21
CA VAL A 74 6.95 2.76 -1.61
C VAL A 74 5.71 1.91 -1.76
N VAL A 75 4.65 2.51 -2.27
CA VAL A 75 3.38 1.84 -2.54
C VAL A 75 3.21 1.76 -4.04
N VAL A 76 2.97 0.56 -4.56
CA VAL A 76 2.55 0.32 -5.94
C VAL A 76 1.13 -0.25 -5.89
N VAL A 77 0.21 0.41 -6.58
CA VAL A 77 -1.15 -0.10 -6.76
C VAL A 77 -1.26 -0.61 -8.18
N ASP A 78 -1.47 -1.91 -8.32
CA ASP A 78 -1.80 -2.52 -9.60
C ASP A 78 -3.28 -2.25 -9.91
N THR A 79 -3.53 -1.57 -11.02
CA THR A 79 -4.87 -1.19 -11.47
C THR A 79 -5.42 -2.13 -12.53
N SER A 80 -4.67 -3.17 -12.93
CA SER A 80 -5.03 -4.11 -13.98
C SER A 80 -6.14 -5.10 -13.61
N ALA A 81 -6.57 -5.13 -12.34
CA ALA A 81 -7.64 -6.00 -11.83
C ALA A 81 -9.06 -5.62 -12.27
N ALA A 82 -9.24 -4.58 -13.10
CA ALA A 82 -10.50 -4.32 -13.78
C ALA A 82 -10.52 -5.01 -15.17
N LYS A 83 -10.72 -6.32 -15.20
CA LYS A 83 -11.17 -7.03 -16.41
C LYS A 83 -12.28 -8.02 -16.09
#